data_AF-A0A924IHA3-F1
#
_entry.id   AF-A0A924IHA3-F1
#
_cell.length_a   1.000
_cell.length_b   1.000
_cell.length_c   1.000
_cell.angle_alpha   90.00
_cell.angle_beta   90.00
_cell.angle_gamma   90.00
#
_symmetry.space_group_name_H-M   'P 1'
#
loop_
_entity.id
_entity.type
_entity.pdbx_description
1 polymer ?
#
loop_
_entity_poly.entity_id
_entity_poly.type
_entity_poly.pdbx_seq_one_letter_code
_entity_poly.pdbx_strand_id
1 'polypeptide(L)'
;MFPRGKVVEIDLFTSVKFNERLYLKAVIEIDHVNKGLDKKTKKINKKNRSNFSIDDVLSFLLLLNDLELVPVEEKESLSFFVVEVPCPIINQNYGKLYRLIFSTQKYYSDRITVITLYRI
;
A
#
# COMPACT_ATOMS: atom_id res chain seq x y z
N MET A 1 23.57 2.26 -6.96
CA MET A 1 22.33 2.52 -7.73
C MET A 1 21.45 1.29 -7.59
N PHE A 2 20.36 1.35 -6.81
CA PHE A 2 19.50 0.17 -6.59
C PHE A 2 18.71 -0.13 -7.89
N PRO A 3 18.63 -1.41 -8.33
CA PRO A 3 17.87 -1.77 -9.52
C PRO A 3 16.38 -1.42 -9.34
N ARG A 4 15.69 -1.13 -10.44
CA ARG A 4 14.24 -0.92 -10.46
C ARG A 4 13.53 -2.09 -9.75
N GLY A 5 12.45 -1.79 -9.02
CA GLY A 5 11.64 -2.82 -8.38
C GLY A 5 12.24 -3.34 -7.08
N LYS A 6 12.80 -2.44 -6.25
CA LYS A 6 13.18 -2.80 -4.88
C LYS A 6 11.92 -3.15 -4.10
N VAL A 7 11.66 -4.45 -4.02
CA VAL A 7 10.65 -5.07 -3.17
C VAL A 7 11.28 -5.33 -1.82
N VAL A 8 10.65 -4.84 -0.76
CA VAL A 8 11.07 -5.08 0.62
C VAL A 8 9.96 -5.83 1.33
N GLU A 9 10.29 -6.96 1.93
CA GLU A 9 9.42 -7.67 2.85
C GLU A 9 9.81 -7.29 4.28
N ILE A 10 8.83 -6.95 5.11
CA ILE A 10 9.02 -6.50 6.48
C ILE A 10 7.95 -7.10 7.40
N ASP A 11 8.37 -7.53 8.59
CA ASP A 11 7.46 -7.91 9.65
C ASP A 11 6.86 -6.65 10.30
N LEU A 12 5.56 -6.65 10.49
CA LEU A 12 4.83 -5.54 11.09
C LEU A 12 4.99 -5.60 12.61
N PHE A 13 5.57 -4.55 13.19
CA PHE A 13 5.65 -4.42 14.65
C PHE A 13 4.25 -4.36 15.29
N THR A 14 3.31 -3.69 14.62
CA THR A 14 1.89 -3.68 14.97
C THR A 14 1.12 -4.37 13.87
N SER A 15 0.43 -5.45 14.21
CA SER A 15 -0.42 -6.18 13.27
C SER A 15 -1.52 -5.28 12.70
N VAL A 16 -1.79 -5.42 11.41
CA VAL A 16 -2.92 -4.75 10.75
C VAL A 16 -4.07 -5.74 10.66
N LYS A 17 -5.27 -5.36 11.08
CA LYS A 17 -6.47 -6.20 11.03
C LYS A 17 -7.54 -5.55 10.17
N PHE A 18 -8.08 -6.28 9.19
CA PHE A 18 -9.28 -5.87 8.45
C PHE A 18 -10.01 -7.09 7.94
N ASN A 19 -11.33 -7.00 7.73
CA ASN A 19 -12.19 -8.13 7.34
C ASN A 19 -11.99 -9.37 8.23
N GLU A 20 -11.91 -9.15 9.55
CA GLU A 20 -11.66 -10.20 10.56
C GLU A 20 -10.33 -10.96 10.41
N ARG A 21 -9.45 -10.52 9.51
CA ARG A 21 -8.15 -11.13 9.27
C ARG A 21 -7.03 -10.29 9.84
N LEU A 22 -6.02 -10.99 10.35
CA LEU A 22 -4.82 -10.39 10.89
C LEU A 22 -3.67 -10.52 9.89
N TYR A 23 -2.97 -9.42 9.66
CA TYR A 23 -1.79 -9.34 8.81
C TYR A 23 -0.59 -8.93 9.66
N LEU A 24 0.48 -9.72 9.53
CA LEU A 24 1.72 -9.61 10.29
C LEU A 24 2.89 -9.18 9.41
N LYS A 25 2.73 -9.19 8.08
CA LYS A 25 3.79 -8.88 7.12
C LYS A 25 3.34 -7.90 6.06
N ALA A 26 4.27 -7.06 5.62
CA ALA A 26 4.08 -6.20 4.46
C ALA A 26 5.16 -6.43 3.41
N VAL A 27 4.76 -6.48 2.15
CA VAL A 27 5.64 -6.46 0.98
C VAL A 27 5.43 -5.14 0.26
N ILE A 28 6.49 -4.35 0.10
CA ILE A 28 6.40 -2.98 -0.41
C ILE A 28 7.34 -2.81 -1.60
N GLU A 29 6.79 -2.41 -2.74
CA GLU A 29 7.58 -1.98 -3.89
C GLU A 29 7.80 -0.46 -3.85
N ILE A 30 8.95 -0.04 -3.34
CA ILE A 30 9.24 1.36 -3.00
C ILE A 30 9.18 2.29 -4.22
N ASP A 31 9.56 1.79 -5.40
CA ASP A 31 9.49 2.58 -6.64
C ASP A 31 8.04 2.94 -7.00
N HIS A 32 7.11 2.00 -6.84
CA HIS A 32 5.70 2.20 -7.14
C HIS A 32 4.99 3.06 -6.09
N VAL A 33 5.43 3.02 -4.84
CA VAL A 33 4.98 3.95 -3.78
C VAL A 33 5.44 5.37 -4.09
N ASN A 34 6.73 5.55 -4.39
CA ASN A 34 7.27 6.90 -4.52
C ASN A 34 6.87 7.58 -5.82
N LYS A 35 6.65 6.84 -6.90
CA LYS A 35 6.27 7.42 -8.19
C LYS A 35 4.76 7.31 -8.46
N GLY A 36 4.06 6.38 -7.80
CA GLY A 36 2.66 6.14 -8.12
C GLY A 36 2.44 5.58 -9.52
N LEU A 37 1.19 5.27 -9.84
CA LEU A 37 0.77 4.93 -11.21
C LEU A 37 0.00 6.09 -11.84
N ASP A 38 0.23 6.33 -13.12
CA ASP A 38 -0.55 7.26 -13.93
C ASP A 38 -1.98 6.73 -14.10
N LYS A 39 -2.98 7.60 -13.84
CA LYS A 39 -4.40 7.20 -13.83
C LYS A 39 -4.86 6.66 -15.20
N LYS A 40 -4.33 7.20 -16.31
CA LYS A 40 -4.76 6.84 -17.68
C LYS A 40 -4.00 5.63 -18.23
N THR A 41 -2.68 5.62 -18.05
CA THR A 41 -1.79 4.63 -18.68
C THR A 41 -1.43 3.47 -17.77
N LYS A 42 -1.72 3.57 -16.46
CA LYS A 42 -1.32 2.59 -15.42
C LYS A 42 0.20 2.36 -15.34
N LYS A 43 1.01 3.22 -15.96
CA LYS A 43 2.48 3.19 -15.90
C LYS A 43 2.99 4.05 -14.74
N ILE A 44 4.21 3.78 -14.29
CA ILE A 44 4.88 4.57 -13.24
C ILE A 44 4.90 6.06 -13.60
N ASN A 45 4.37 6.92 -12.72
CA ASN A 45 4.35 8.37 -12.93
C ASN A 45 5.62 9.04 -12.36
N LYS A 46 6.54 9.46 -13.23
CA LYS A 46 7.82 10.04 -12.79
C LYS A 46 7.76 11.52 -12.39
N LYS A 47 6.66 12.23 -12.64
CA LYS A 47 6.58 13.70 -12.46
C LYS A 47 6.28 14.12 -11.03
N ASN A 48 5.42 13.39 -10.32
CA ASN A 48 4.98 13.73 -8.97
C ASN A 48 5.49 12.68 -7.98
N ARG A 49 6.76 12.80 -7.60
CA ARG A 49 7.42 11.85 -6.71
C ARG A 49 7.10 12.15 -5.23
N SER A 50 6.55 11.18 -4.52
CA SER A 50 6.58 11.10 -3.06
C SER A 50 7.95 10.56 -2.61
N ASN A 51 8.38 10.88 -1.40
CA ASN A 51 9.64 10.37 -0.83
C ASN A 51 9.36 9.60 0.47
N PHE A 52 8.34 8.74 0.43
CA PHE A 52 7.97 7.93 1.57
C PHE A 52 9.05 6.88 1.84
N SER A 53 9.40 6.78 3.11
CA SER A 53 10.17 5.68 3.68
C SER A 53 9.29 4.43 3.84
N ILE A 54 9.89 3.31 4.25
CA ILE A 54 9.13 2.11 4.61
C ILE A 54 8.18 2.44 5.77
N ASP A 55 8.68 3.10 6.82
CA ASP A 55 7.91 3.43 8.02
C ASP A 55 6.72 4.36 7.71
N ASP A 56 6.89 5.28 6.75
CA ASP A 56 5.79 6.11 6.26
C ASP A 56 4.69 5.22 5.66
N VAL A 57 5.05 4.26 4.80
CA VAL A 57 4.09 3.32 4.19
C VAL A 57 3.43 2.44 5.23
N LEU A 58 4.16 1.98 6.25
CA LEU A 58 3.58 1.23 7.37
C LEU A 58 2.54 2.07 8.12
N SER A 59 2.79 3.36 8.30
CA SER A 59 1.81 4.27 8.91
C SER A 59 0.52 4.38 8.09
N PHE A 60 0.60 4.30 6.75
CA PHE A 60 -0.59 4.18 5.89
C PHE A 60 -1.33 2.87 6.08
N LEU A 61 -0.62 1.74 6.24
CA LEU A 61 -1.24 0.43 6.45
C LEU A 61 -2.00 0.35 7.77
N LEU A 62 -1.51 1.02 8.82
CA LEU A 62 -2.21 1.10 10.11
C LEU A 62 -3.56 1.81 10.02
N LEU A 63 -3.79 2.65 9.01
CA LEU A 63 -5.10 3.27 8.77
C LEU A 63 -6.15 2.26 8.27
N LEU A 64 -5.74 1.07 7.84
CA LEU A 64 -6.64 0.01 7.43
C LEU A 64 -7.24 -0.76 8.62
N ASN A 65 -6.74 -0.51 9.83
CA ASN A 65 -7.12 -1.29 11.00
C ASN A 65 -8.61 -1.15 11.29
N ASP A 66 -9.27 -2.29 11.49
CA ASP A 66 -10.70 -2.44 11.76
C ASP A 66 -11.63 -1.88 10.65
N LEU A 67 -11.10 -1.65 9.44
CA LEU A 67 -11.94 -1.34 8.28
C LEU A 67 -12.62 -2.60 7.72
N GLU A 68 -13.82 -2.41 7.21
CA GLU A 68 -14.49 -3.37 6.33
C GLU A 68 -14.23 -2.97 4.87
N LEU A 69 -13.47 -3.79 4.16
CA LEU A 69 -12.97 -3.50 2.82
C LEU A 69 -13.53 -4.50 1.82
N VAL A 70 -14.13 -4.01 0.74
CA VAL A 70 -14.57 -4.84 -0.37
C VAL A 70 -13.48 -4.87 -1.44
N PRO A 71 -13.01 -6.07 -1.87
CA PRO A 71 -12.03 -6.15 -2.94
C PRO A 71 -12.64 -5.65 -4.26
N VAL A 72 -11.87 -4.86 -5.01
CA VAL A 72 -12.29 -4.35 -6.33
C VAL A 72 -12.11 -5.38 -7.44
N GLU A 73 -11.23 -6.36 -7.21
CA GLU A 73 -10.92 -7.43 -8.14
C GLU A 73 -10.41 -8.64 -7.36
N GLU A 74 -10.77 -9.83 -7.81
CA GLU A 74 -10.24 -11.09 -7.28
C GLU A 74 -9.67 -11.92 -8.43
N LYS A 75 -8.41 -12.35 -8.31
CA LYS A 75 -7.75 -13.23 -9.29
C LYS A 75 -7.16 -14.42 -8.60
N GLU A 76 -7.60 -15.61 -8.98
CA GLU A 76 -7.08 -16.88 -8.44
C GLU A 76 -7.09 -16.88 -6.90
N SER A 77 -5.93 -16.68 -6.30
CA SER A 77 -5.66 -16.69 -4.86
C SER A 77 -5.46 -15.30 -4.25
N LEU A 78 -5.60 -14.22 -5.03
CA LEU A 78 -5.39 -12.84 -4.61
C LEU A 78 -6.68 -12.03 -4.61
N SER A 79 -6.86 -11.20 -3.59
CA SER A 79 -7.87 -10.16 -3.53
C SER A 79 -7.17 -8.80 -3.59
N PHE A 80 -7.62 -7.93 -4.50
CA PHE A 80 -7.07 -6.59 -4.73
C PHE A 80 -7.99 -5.53 -4.13
N PHE A 81 -7.37 -4.57 -3.45
CA PHE A 81 -8.07 -3.49 -2.75
C PHE A 81 -7.58 -2.14 -3.25
N VAL A 82 -8.51 -1.19 -3.30
CA VAL A 82 -8.23 0.20 -3.61
C VAL A 82 -8.93 1.03 -2.54
N VAL A 83 -8.15 1.75 -1.74
CA VAL A 83 -8.67 2.54 -0.61
C VAL A 83 -8.13 3.96 -0.72
N GLU A 84 -8.98 4.93 -0.43
CA GLU A 84 -8.57 6.32 -0.29
C GLU A 84 -8.37 6.62 1.18
N VAL A 85 -7.16 7.04 1.54
CA VAL A 85 -6.76 7.30 2.93
C VAL A 85 -6.09 8.68 3.01
N PRO A 86 -6.34 9.45 4.09
CA PRO A 86 -5.60 10.66 4.35
C PRO A 86 -4.14 10.31 4.67
N CYS A 87 -3.20 11.14 4.22
CA CYS A 87 -1.79 10.98 4.56
C CYS A 87 -1.58 11.16 6.08
N PRO A 88 -1.04 10.15 6.80
CA PRO A 88 -0.81 10.24 8.23
C PRO A 88 0.51 10.97 8.59
N ILE A 89 1.32 11.35 7.60
CA ILE A 89 2.69 11.84 7.82
C ILE A 89 2.71 13.36 7.97
N ILE A 90 2.85 13.86 9.21
CA ILE A 90 2.77 15.28 9.60
C ILE A 90 3.72 16.16 8.78
N ASN A 91 4.99 15.77 8.70
CA ASN A 91 6.04 16.56 8.01
C ASN A 91 6.02 16.39 6.49
N GLN A 92 5.00 15.73 5.95
CA GLN A 92 4.79 15.58 4.51
C GLN A 92 3.39 16.11 4.15
N ASN A 93 2.72 15.52 3.16
CA ASN A 93 1.41 15.94 2.67
C ASN A 93 0.26 15.60 3.65
N TYR A 94 0.41 15.84 4.96
CA TYR A 94 -0.55 15.45 6.00
C TYR A 94 -2.00 15.84 5.66
N GLY A 95 -2.92 14.91 5.87
CA GLY A 95 -4.35 15.09 5.58
C GLY A 95 -4.71 15.16 4.09
N LYS A 96 -3.75 15.20 3.16
CA LYS A 96 -4.05 15.06 1.72
C LYS A 96 -4.47 13.63 1.41
N LEU A 97 -5.40 13.46 0.48
CA LEU A 97 -5.90 12.15 0.07
C LEU A 97 -4.88 11.42 -0.81
N TYR A 98 -4.67 10.15 -0.47
CA TYR A 98 -3.88 9.21 -1.23
C TYR A 98 -4.71 8.00 -1.57
N ARG A 99 -4.46 7.43 -2.74
CA ARG A 99 -4.96 6.12 -3.12
C ARG A 99 -3.91 5.08 -2.80
N LEU A 100 -4.25 4.17 -1.89
CA LEU A 100 -3.49 2.98 -1.59
C LEU A 100 -4.08 1.81 -2.39
N ILE A 101 -3.23 1.12 -3.15
CA ILE A 101 -3.58 -0.09 -3.89
C ILE A 101 -2.71 -1.22 -3.35
N PHE A 102 -3.36 -2.30 -2.93
CA PHE A 102 -2.68 -3.44 -2.33
C PHE A 102 -3.42 -4.74 -2.63
N SER A 103 -2.76 -5.85 -2.38
CA SER A 103 -3.37 -7.17 -2.46
C SER A 103 -3.07 -8.02 -1.23
N THR A 104 -3.94 -8.99 -0.98
CA THR A 104 -3.74 -10.03 0.03
C THR A 104 -4.03 -11.40 -0.56
N GLN A 105 -3.54 -12.47 0.07
CA GLN A 105 -3.92 -13.82 -0.32
C GLN A 105 -5.22 -14.26 0.35
N LYS A 106 -6.05 -14.98 -0.38
CA LYS A 106 -7.39 -15.41 0.05
C LYS A 106 -7.39 -16.44 1.17
N TYR A 107 -6.41 -17.32 1.27
CA TYR A 107 -6.59 -18.53 2.10
C TYR A 107 -5.54 -18.74 3.19
N TYR A 108 -4.30 -18.26 3.05
CA TYR A 108 -3.21 -18.73 3.94
C TYR A 108 -2.07 -17.73 4.24
N SER A 109 -2.23 -16.44 3.95
CA SER A 109 -1.15 -15.49 4.22
C SER A 109 -1.61 -14.28 5.03
N ASP A 110 -0.83 -14.02 6.06
CA ASP A 110 -0.80 -12.84 6.93
C ASP A 110 -0.11 -11.64 6.26
N ARG A 111 -0.05 -11.61 4.92
CA ARG A 111 0.75 -10.65 4.15
C ARG A 111 -0.11 -9.67 3.38
N ILE A 112 0.23 -8.39 3.51
CA ILE A 112 -0.25 -7.30 2.66
C ILE A 112 0.83 -6.95 1.64
N THR A 113 0.52 -7.03 0.35
CA THR A 113 1.43 -6.55 -0.71
C THR A 113 0.98 -5.18 -1.18
N VAL A 114 1.74 -4.14 -0.85
CA VAL A 114 1.52 -2.78 -1.34
C VAL A 114 1.99 -2.69 -2.78
N ILE A 115 1.02 -2.52 -3.68
CA ILE A 115 1.27 -2.41 -5.13
C ILE A 115 1.67 -0.98 -5.46
N THR A 116 0.92 0.02 -4.99
CA THR A 116 1.26 1.43 -5.18
C THR A 116 0.53 2.32 -4.15
N LEU A 117 1.06 3.51 -3.95
CA LEU A 117 0.48 4.56 -3.13
C LEU A 117 0.69 5.88 -3.86
N TYR A 118 -0.36 6.66 -4.13
CA TYR A 118 -0.19 7.93 -4.83
C TYR A 118 -1.24 8.96 -4.46
N ARG A 119 -0.86 10.24 -4.54
CA ARG A 119 -1.74 11.36 -4.23
C ARG A 119 -2.82 11.53 -5.30
N ILE A 120 -4.07 11.75 -4.88
CA ILE A 120 -5.23 11.88 -5.79
C ILE A 120 -5.46 13.32 -6.21
#